data_AF-A0A965HRX6-F1
#
_entry.id   AF-A0A965HRX6-F1
#
_cell.length_a   1.000
_cell.length_b   1.000
_cell.length_c   1.000
_cell.angle_alpha   90.00
_cell.angle_beta   90.00
_cell.angle_gamma   90.00
#
_symmetry.space_group_name_H-M   'P 1'
#
loop_
_entity.id
_entity.type
_entity.pdbx_description
1 polymer ?
#
loop_
_entity_poly.entity_id
_entity_poly.type
_entity_poly.pdbx_seq_one_letter_code
_entity_poly.pdbx_strand_id
1 'polypeptide(L)'
;MKTKGNVMAKVFYGTQCDPSIMRHFQPGLRGFTLVELLVVISIIGLLAGLGIPAINRGLESARTAGCANNLKQMGVAVQRFSAEHDGYLIKSWFNQGPDFPTGGNDWEYSPADWAGWDRVVLDYLEQGTLGPNGKRVYTEKSASICRCPADKTKGNVFSNYLVGVGAIPNSYRFNASMQRVGQEKAVRMVSIPSPSKLILVVDGVWKSYHHVRTDDVVDAGKISPSNTNNVATTRHGGAANYLFADGHVERLKWQDTWNNSAPGADPSWGLWRQ
;
A
#
# COMPACT_ATOMS: atom_id res chain seq x y z
N MET A 1 38.90 37.94 -46.38
CA MET A 1 40.26 38.14 -46.96
C MET A 1 41.15 37.09 -46.31
N LYS A 2 41.39 35.92 -46.94
CA LYS A 2 42.58 35.61 -47.80
C LYS A 2 43.87 36.05 -47.07
N THR A 3 44.82 35.20 -46.67
CA THR A 3 45.60 34.15 -47.39
C THR A 3 46.37 33.30 -46.36
N LYS A 4 46.43 31.96 -46.43
CA LYS A 4 47.29 31.07 -47.24
C LYS A 4 48.82 31.19 -47.03
N GLY A 5 49.42 30.04 -46.69
CA GLY A 5 50.78 29.59 -47.06
C GLY A 5 51.73 29.46 -45.86
N ASN A 6 52.58 28.45 -45.69
CA ASN A 6 52.86 27.17 -46.37
C ASN A 6 53.89 26.50 -45.44
N VAL A 7 53.73 25.22 -45.08
CA VAL A 7 54.88 24.43 -44.62
C VAL A 7 54.86 23.07 -45.30
N MET A 8 56.00 22.80 -45.92
CA MET A 8 56.33 21.72 -46.84
C MET A 8 56.13 20.32 -46.23
N ALA A 9 55.47 19.45 -46.98
CA ALA A 9 55.50 18.01 -46.76
C ALA A 9 56.89 17.47 -47.16
N LYS A 10 57.63 16.91 -46.20
CA LYS A 10 58.77 16.03 -46.48
C LYS A 10 58.23 14.63 -46.73
N VAL A 11 58.29 14.21 -47.98
CA VAL A 11 58.03 12.84 -48.40
C VAL A 11 59.22 11.98 -47.98
N PHE A 12 59.02 11.11 -46.99
CA PHE A 12 59.94 10.00 -46.72
C PHE A 12 59.43 8.77 -47.47
N TYR A 13 60.17 8.39 -48.53
CA TYR A 13 60.06 7.10 -49.17
C TYR A 13 60.77 6.03 -48.33
N GLY A 14 60.14 4.88 -48.16
CA GLY A 14 60.85 3.60 -48.03
C GLY A 14 61.01 3.02 -46.63
N THR A 15 59.98 2.33 -46.15
CA THR A 15 60.17 1.07 -45.41
C THR A 15 59.24 0.05 -46.04
N GLN A 16 59.83 -0.91 -46.75
CA GLN A 16 59.15 -2.07 -47.30
C GLN A 16 58.64 -2.91 -46.12
N CYS A 17 57.32 -3.10 -46.02
CA CYS A 17 56.75 -4.12 -45.14
C CYS A 17 57.01 -5.49 -45.79
N ASP A 18 57.81 -6.32 -45.13
CA ASP A 18 58.04 -7.71 -45.48
C ASP A 18 56.71 -8.50 -45.37
N PRO A 19 56.19 -9.10 -46.47
CA PRO A 19 54.94 -9.85 -46.46
C PRO A 19 55.04 -11.25 -45.81
N SER A 20 56.19 -11.66 -45.30
CA SER A 20 56.40 -13.03 -44.78
C SER A 20 55.90 -13.27 -43.34
N ILE A 21 55.33 -12.26 -42.66
CA ILE A 21 54.78 -12.38 -41.30
C ILE A 21 53.29 -11.97 -41.25
N MET A 22 52.45 -12.63 -42.05
CA MET A 22 51.00 -12.67 -41.80
C MET A 22 50.54 -14.13 -41.72
N ARG A 23 50.89 -14.80 -40.61
CA ARG A 23 50.14 -16.00 -40.19
C ARG A 23 48.71 -15.55 -39.88
N HIS A 24 47.83 -15.78 -40.84
CA HIS A 24 46.39 -15.63 -40.67
C HIS A 24 45.95 -16.62 -39.58
N PHE A 25 45.79 -16.14 -38.34
CA PHE A 25 44.90 -16.79 -37.39
C PHE A 25 43.50 -16.66 -37.99
N GLN A 26 43.10 -17.60 -38.85
CA GLN A 26 41.69 -17.77 -39.19
C GLN A 26 41.02 -18.26 -37.92
N PRO A 27 40.18 -17.45 -37.25
CA PRO A 27 39.34 -17.98 -36.19
C PRO A 27 38.40 -18.94 -36.91
N GLY A 28 38.50 -20.24 -36.64
CA GLY A 28 37.55 -21.21 -37.16
C GLY A 28 36.16 -20.83 -36.65
N LEU A 29 35.36 -20.16 -37.49
CA LEU A 29 33.96 -19.89 -37.24
C LEU A 29 33.25 -21.24 -37.29
N ARG A 30 33.18 -21.93 -36.14
CA ARG A 30 32.34 -23.09 -35.95
C ARG A 30 30.90 -22.63 -36.15
N GLY A 31 30.27 -23.05 -37.25
CA GLY A 31 28.87 -22.79 -37.52
C GLY A 31 28.00 -23.49 -36.48
N PHE A 32 27.05 -22.77 -35.90
CA PHE A 32 26.09 -23.30 -34.95
C PHE A 32 25.14 -24.25 -35.68
N THR A 33 25.00 -25.49 -35.22
CA THR A 33 24.04 -26.43 -35.81
C THR A 33 22.63 -26.16 -35.30
N LEU A 34 21.63 -26.48 -36.12
CA LEU A 34 20.22 -26.35 -35.73
C LEU A 34 19.90 -27.16 -34.47
N VAL A 35 20.54 -28.32 -34.31
CA VAL A 35 20.37 -29.21 -33.15
C VAL A 35 20.93 -28.56 -31.87
N GLU A 36 22.11 -27.94 -31.93
CA GLU A 36 22.69 -27.23 -30.78
C GLU A 36 21.76 -26.09 -30.30
N LEU A 37 21.16 -25.33 -31.24
CA LEU A 37 20.21 -24.28 -30.89
C LEU A 37 18.93 -24.85 -30.27
N LEU A 38 18.43 -25.95 -30.83
CA LEU A 38 17.21 -26.60 -30.37
C LEU A 38 17.36 -27.14 -28.94
N VAL A 39 18.47 -27.80 -28.62
CA VAL A 39 18.72 -28.31 -27.26
C VAL A 39 18.79 -27.17 -26.25
N VAL A 40 19.43 -26.05 -26.59
CA VAL A 40 19.55 -24.89 -25.69
C VAL A 40 18.18 -24.28 -25.40
N ILE A 41 17.36 -24.03 -26.41
CA ILE A 41 16.01 -23.48 -26.18
C ILE A 41 15.12 -24.47 -25.42
N SER A 42 15.29 -25.79 -25.62
CA SER A 42 14.57 -26.81 -24.86
C SER A 42 14.95 -26.79 -23.38
N ILE A 43 16.25 -26.66 -23.05
CA ILE A 43 16.72 -26.57 -21.67
C ILE A 43 16.23 -25.27 -21.01
N ILE A 44 16.34 -24.12 -21.70
CA ILE A 44 15.82 -22.84 -21.19
C ILE A 44 14.31 -22.93 -20.95
N GLY A 45 13.56 -23.53 -21.87
CA GLY A 45 12.12 -23.74 -21.74
C GLY A 45 11.75 -24.61 -20.54
N LEU A 46 12.49 -25.70 -20.30
CA LEU A 46 12.30 -26.56 -19.13
C LEU A 46 12.56 -25.80 -17.82
N LEU A 47 13.69 -25.10 -17.73
CA LEU A 47 14.06 -24.34 -16.54
C LEU A 47 13.08 -23.20 -16.27
N ALA A 48 12.67 -22.47 -17.30
CA ALA A 48 11.66 -21.42 -17.20
C ALA A 48 10.30 -21.99 -16.75
N GLY A 49 9.89 -23.14 -17.30
CA GLY A 49 8.64 -23.81 -16.95
C GLY A 49 8.54 -24.18 -15.46
N LEU A 50 9.65 -24.61 -14.86
CA LEU A 50 9.72 -24.91 -13.43
C LEU A 50 9.85 -23.63 -12.56
N GLY A 51 10.44 -22.57 -13.10
CA GLY A 51 10.68 -21.31 -12.40
C GLY A 51 9.44 -20.43 -12.23
N ILE A 52 8.57 -20.33 -13.24
CA ILE A 52 7.41 -19.42 -13.24
C ILE A 52 6.47 -19.64 -12.02
N PRO A 53 6.08 -20.88 -11.65
CA PRO A 53 5.22 -21.10 -10.49
C PRO A 53 5.88 -20.70 -9.16
N ALA A 54 7.19 -20.86 -9.04
CA ALA A 54 7.94 -20.46 -7.85
C ALA A 54 8.00 -18.93 -7.74
N ILE A 55 8.30 -18.22 -8.84
CA ILE A 55 8.35 -16.76 -8.89
C ILE A 55 6.99 -16.15 -8.54
N ASN A 56 5.89 -16.70 -9.09
CA ASN A 56 4.54 -16.19 -8.81
C ASN A 56 4.18 -16.32 -7.32
N ARG A 57 4.54 -17.43 -6.67
CA ARG A 57 4.38 -17.59 -5.22
C ARG A 57 5.24 -16.60 -4.43
N GLY A 58 6.48 -16.38 -4.85
CA GLY A 58 7.38 -15.39 -4.24
C GLY A 58 6.82 -13.96 -4.32
N LEU A 59 6.30 -13.56 -5.49
CA LEU A 59 5.66 -12.25 -5.67
C LEU A 59 4.42 -12.09 -4.80
N GLU A 60 3.59 -13.12 -4.67
CA GLU A 60 2.41 -13.06 -3.79
C GLU A 60 2.80 -12.92 -2.31
N SER A 61 3.84 -13.64 -1.88
CA SER A 61 4.40 -13.47 -0.54
C SER A 61 4.95 -12.05 -0.31
N ALA A 62 5.65 -11.49 -1.30
CA ALA A 62 6.17 -10.13 -1.24
C ALA A 62 5.04 -9.08 -1.15
N ARG A 63 3.97 -9.25 -1.93
CA ARG A 63 2.78 -8.37 -1.85
C ARG A 63 2.07 -8.49 -0.50
N THR A 64 2.00 -9.69 0.05
CA THR A 64 1.43 -9.95 1.39
C THR A 64 2.24 -9.27 2.48
N ALA A 65 3.57 -9.40 2.45
CA ALA A 65 4.47 -8.71 3.37
C ALA A 65 4.40 -7.18 3.20
N GLY A 66 4.34 -6.69 1.96
CA GLY A 66 4.18 -5.26 1.68
C GLY A 66 2.86 -4.70 2.22
N CYS A 67 1.76 -5.42 2.06
CA CYS A 67 0.47 -5.06 2.65
C CYS A 67 0.53 -4.98 4.18
N ALA A 68 1.15 -5.98 4.82
CA ALA A 68 1.33 -5.98 6.27
C ALA A 68 2.23 -4.82 6.75
N ASN A 69 3.27 -4.49 6.00
CA ASN A 69 4.15 -3.35 6.29
C ASN A 69 3.43 -1.99 6.16
N ASN A 70 2.56 -1.82 5.16
CA ASN A 70 1.72 -0.62 5.04
C ASN A 70 0.81 -0.47 6.27
N LEU A 71 0.09 -1.53 6.65
CA LEU A 71 -0.74 -1.54 7.85
C LEU A 71 0.06 -1.24 9.12
N LYS A 72 1.29 -1.77 9.25
CA LYS A 72 2.14 -1.50 10.40
C LYS A 72 2.52 -0.02 10.50
N GLN A 73 2.85 0.62 9.38
CA GLN A 73 3.10 2.05 9.33
C GLN A 73 1.85 2.87 9.71
N MET A 74 0.66 2.47 9.21
CA MET A 74 -0.59 3.10 9.64
C MET A 74 -0.81 2.95 11.16
N GLY A 75 -0.49 1.78 11.72
CA GLY A 75 -0.51 1.55 13.17
C GLY A 75 0.37 2.52 13.94
N VAL A 76 1.60 2.77 13.46
CA VAL A 76 2.48 3.78 14.07
C VAL A 76 1.84 5.17 14.04
N ALA A 77 1.21 5.56 12.93
CA ALA A 77 0.51 6.84 12.81
C ALA A 77 -0.66 6.95 13.79
N VAL A 78 -1.49 5.90 13.91
CA VAL A 78 -2.59 5.83 14.88
C VAL A 78 -2.09 5.98 16.31
N GLN A 79 -0.99 5.32 16.67
CA GLN A 79 -0.41 5.41 18.01
C GLN A 79 0.15 6.80 18.30
N ARG A 80 0.81 7.44 17.31
CA ARG A 80 1.29 8.82 17.44
C ARG A 80 0.14 9.79 17.67
N PHE A 81 -0.90 9.71 16.85
CA PHE A 81 -2.12 10.49 17.04
C PHE A 81 -2.68 10.29 18.45
N SER A 82 -2.78 9.02 18.89
CA SER A 82 -3.32 8.72 20.20
C SER A 82 -2.50 9.32 21.34
N ALA A 83 -1.17 9.31 21.23
CA ALA A 83 -0.29 9.90 22.21
C ALA A 83 -0.45 11.44 22.32
N GLU A 84 -0.72 12.12 21.20
CA GLU A 84 -0.88 13.58 21.15
C GLU A 84 -2.29 14.05 21.54
N HIS A 85 -3.29 13.16 21.45
CA HIS A 85 -4.69 13.48 21.72
C HIS A 85 -5.26 12.65 22.89
N ASP A 86 -4.63 12.72 24.07
CA ASP A 86 -5.13 12.14 25.33
C ASP A 86 -5.49 10.64 25.30
N GLY A 87 -4.85 9.87 24.43
CA GLY A 87 -5.12 8.44 24.26
C GLY A 87 -6.39 8.14 23.46
N TYR A 88 -6.98 9.12 22.76
CA TYR A 88 -8.08 8.87 21.82
C TYR A 88 -7.56 8.21 20.53
N LEU A 89 -8.37 7.33 19.96
CA LEU A 89 -8.15 6.79 18.63
C LEU A 89 -8.69 7.72 17.56
N ILE A 90 -8.08 7.63 16.38
CA ILE A 90 -8.58 8.26 15.16
C ILE A 90 -10.00 7.76 14.86
N LYS A 91 -10.81 8.65 14.31
CA LYS A 91 -12.16 8.37 13.85
C LYS A 91 -12.22 8.07 12.37
N SER A 92 -13.21 7.26 11.97
CA SER A 92 -13.47 6.96 10.56
C SER A 92 -13.73 8.24 9.76
N TRP A 93 -14.43 9.21 10.37
CA TRP A 93 -14.73 10.53 9.84
C TRP A 93 -14.73 11.57 10.96
N PHE A 94 -14.75 12.85 10.57
CA PHE A 94 -14.96 13.99 11.48
C PHE A 94 -13.92 14.08 12.59
N ASN A 95 -12.62 13.98 12.25
CA ASN A 95 -11.50 14.08 13.19
C ASN A 95 -11.20 15.50 13.69
N GLN A 96 -12.17 16.40 13.77
CA GLN A 96 -11.96 17.74 14.38
C GLN A 96 -11.84 17.71 15.91
N GLY A 97 -12.30 16.65 16.57
CA GLY A 97 -12.31 16.53 18.02
C GLY A 97 -12.88 15.19 18.48
N PRO A 98 -12.89 14.91 19.80
CA PRO A 98 -13.31 13.62 20.34
C PRO A 98 -14.81 13.35 20.15
N ASP A 99 -15.63 14.39 20.18
CA ASP A 99 -17.09 14.28 20.10
C ASP A 99 -17.64 14.91 18.81
N PHE A 100 -18.64 14.25 18.20
CA PHE A 100 -19.41 14.75 17.06
C PHE A 100 -20.91 14.45 17.29
N PRO A 101 -21.86 15.27 16.78
CA PRO A 101 -21.68 16.61 16.24
C PRO A 101 -21.47 17.69 17.33
N THR A 102 -21.51 17.28 18.61
CA THR A 102 -21.36 18.18 19.76
C THR A 102 -19.91 18.17 20.24
N GLY A 103 -19.15 19.25 20.06
CA GLY A 103 -17.75 19.32 20.48
C GLY A 103 -16.99 20.47 19.80
N GLY A 104 -15.86 20.89 20.37
CA GLY A 104 -14.94 21.86 19.78
C GLY A 104 -14.09 21.24 18.66
N ASN A 105 -13.36 22.09 17.92
CA ASN A 105 -12.38 21.68 16.92
C ASN A 105 -10.98 21.55 17.56
N ASP A 106 -10.87 20.66 18.53
CA ASP A 106 -9.72 20.58 19.44
C ASP A 106 -8.52 19.81 18.86
N TRP A 107 -8.68 19.15 17.70
CA TRP A 107 -7.63 18.35 17.04
C TRP A 107 -7.07 19.02 15.79
N GLU A 108 -7.19 20.34 15.66
CA GLU A 108 -6.62 21.15 14.57
C GLU A 108 -7.12 20.82 13.15
N TYR A 109 -8.09 19.91 13.02
CA TYR A 109 -8.81 19.66 11.77
C TYR A 109 -10.07 20.54 11.69
N SER A 110 -10.28 21.19 10.54
CA SER A 110 -11.50 21.97 10.33
C SER A 110 -12.69 21.07 9.97
N PRO A 111 -13.92 21.37 10.43
CA PRO A 111 -15.12 20.68 9.96
C PRO A 111 -15.29 20.70 8.44
N ALA A 112 -14.79 21.75 7.78
CA ALA A 112 -14.80 21.87 6.32
C ALA A 112 -13.85 20.88 5.62
N ASP A 113 -12.88 20.30 6.33
CA ASP A 113 -11.89 19.38 5.76
C ASP A 113 -12.43 17.94 5.61
N TRP A 114 -13.52 17.60 6.33
CA TRP A 114 -14.08 16.25 6.36
C TRP A 114 -12.99 15.20 6.59
N ALA A 115 -12.11 15.45 7.57
CA ALA A 115 -10.92 14.65 7.79
C ALA A 115 -11.28 13.22 8.23
N GLY A 116 -11.16 12.26 7.32
CA GLY A 116 -11.22 10.83 7.59
C GLY A 116 -9.89 10.26 8.08
N TRP A 117 -9.96 9.01 8.55
CA TRP A 117 -8.85 8.34 9.20
C TRP A 117 -7.58 8.24 8.33
N ASP A 118 -7.77 8.08 7.03
CA ASP A 118 -6.72 7.91 6.03
C ASP A 118 -5.91 9.18 5.82
N ARG A 119 -6.59 10.33 5.77
CA ARG A 119 -5.93 11.64 5.76
C ARG A 119 -5.11 11.86 7.03
N VAL A 120 -5.69 11.58 8.19
CA VAL A 120 -5.00 11.74 9.49
C VAL A 120 -3.76 10.84 9.54
N VAL A 121 -3.89 9.58 9.12
CA VAL A 121 -2.76 8.66 9.01
C VAL A 121 -1.67 9.22 8.10
N LEU A 122 -2.02 9.77 6.94
CA LEU A 122 -1.03 10.36 6.03
C LEU A 122 -0.34 11.61 6.62
N ASP A 123 -1.06 12.44 7.37
CA ASP A 123 -0.49 13.61 8.05
C ASP A 123 0.59 13.16 9.07
N TYR A 124 0.26 12.14 9.87
CA TYR A 124 1.14 11.57 10.91
C TYR A 124 2.29 10.71 10.37
N LEU A 125 2.16 10.23 9.14
CA LEU A 125 3.23 9.63 8.34
C LEU A 125 4.03 10.67 7.56
N GLU A 126 3.69 11.95 7.71
CA GLU A 126 4.32 13.07 7.03
C GLU A 126 4.36 12.92 5.50
N GLN A 127 3.34 12.28 4.94
CA GLN A 127 3.23 12.09 3.50
C GLN A 127 2.79 13.39 2.80
N GLY A 128 3.05 13.48 1.50
CA GLY A 128 2.67 14.64 0.71
C GLY A 128 3.58 15.85 0.90
N THR A 129 3.19 16.97 0.28
CA THR A 129 3.94 18.22 0.28
C THR A 129 3.17 19.29 1.05
N LEU A 130 3.85 20.09 1.86
CA LEU A 130 3.22 21.23 2.55
C LEU A 130 2.82 22.30 1.53
N GLY A 131 1.54 22.68 1.53
CA GLY A 131 1.02 23.78 0.76
C GLY A 131 1.25 25.14 1.46
N PRO A 132 0.99 26.26 0.77
CA PRO A 132 1.15 27.61 1.33
C PRO A 132 0.30 27.91 2.57
N ASN A 133 -0.78 27.16 2.76
CA ASN A 133 -1.69 27.25 3.91
C ASN A 133 -1.26 26.34 5.09
N GLY A 134 -0.06 25.75 5.04
CA GLY A 134 0.44 24.82 6.05
C GLY A 134 -0.19 23.43 6.02
N LYS A 135 -1.18 23.18 5.15
CA LYS A 135 -1.82 21.86 5.00
C LYS A 135 -1.06 21.00 4.00
N ARG A 136 -0.97 19.69 4.27
CA ARG A 136 -0.39 18.72 3.34
C ARG A 136 -1.31 18.50 2.14
N VAL A 137 -0.69 18.47 0.96
CA VAL A 137 -1.33 18.10 -0.31
C VAL A 137 -0.79 16.75 -0.74
N TYR A 138 -1.70 15.86 -1.10
CA TYR A 138 -1.38 14.48 -1.42
C TYR A 138 -1.49 14.22 -2.93
N THR A 139 -0.54 13.44 -3.44
CA THR A 139 -0.54 12.88 -4.79
C THR A 139 -0.70 11.37 -4.71
N GLU A 140 -1.00 10.71 -5.83
CA GLU A 140 -1.14 9.24 -5.84
C GLU A 140 0.13 8.54 -5.35
N LYS A 141 1.29 9.13 -5.66
CA LYS A 141 2.59 8.63 -5.23
C LYS A 141 2.74 8.72 -3.70
N SER A 142 2.39 9.86 -3.10
CA SER A 142 2.53 10.04 -1.65
C SER A 142 1.48 9.26 -0.85
N ALA A 143 0.30 9.04 -1.41
CA ALA A 143 -0.76 8.25 -0.77
C ALA A 143 -0.73 6.76 -1.18
N SER A 144 0.32 6.30 -1.84
CA SER A 144 0.47 4.91 -2.27
C SER A 144 0.48 3.91 -1.12
N ILE A 145 0.81 4.35 0.10
CA ILE A 145 0.72 3.52 1.31
C ILE A 145 -0.72 3.11 1.64
N CYS A 146 -1.72 3.90 1.23
CA CYS A 146 -3.14 3.57 1.40
C CYS A 146 -3.63 2.47 0.43
N ARG A 147 -2.73 1.94 -0.40
CA ARG A 147 -3.04 0.90 -1.38
C ARG A 147 -2.26 -0.38 -1.08
N CYS A 148 -2.97 -1.49 -1.09
CA CYS A 148 -2.38 -2.82 -0.95
C CYS A 148 -1.62 -3.17 -2.24
N PRO A 149 -0.38 -3.70 -2.17
CA PRO A 149 0.36 -4.14 -3.36
C PRO A 149 -0.28 -5.31 -4.13
N ALA A 150 -1.19 -6.04 -3.48
CA ALA A 150 -2.02 -7.08 -4.12
C ALA A 150 -3.30 -6.52 -4.76
N ASP A 151 -3.60 -5.23 -4.58
CA ASP A 151 -4.77 -4.60 -5.15
C ASP A 151 -4.59 -4.32 -6.65
N LYS A 152 -5.39 -5.04 -7.46
CA LYS A 152 -5.40 -4.95 -8.92
C LYS A 152 -6.31 -3.84 -9.47
N THR A 153 -7.05 -3.14 -8.62
CA THR A 153 -8.00 -2.10 -9.06
C THR A 153 -7.24 -0.92 -9.68
N LYS A 154 -7.50 -0.55 -10.94
CA LYS A 154 -6.77 0.55 -11.60
C LYS A 154 -7.34 1.95 -11.25
N GLY A 155 -8.10 2.05 -10.15
CA GLY A 155 -8.66 3.32 -9.71
C GLY A 155 -7.57 4.25 -9.16
N ASN A 156 -7.81 5.55 -9.32
CA ASN A 156 -7.01 6.59 -8.66
C ASN A 156 -7.09 6.40 -7.16
N VAL A 157 -6.00 6.73 -6.47
CA VAL A 157 -5.90 6.64 -5.01
C VAL A 157 -6.92 7.57 -4.35
N PHE A 158 -7.29 8.68 -5.00
CA PHE A 158 -8.31 9.62 -4.54
C PHE A 158 -9.62 9.41 -5.30
N SER A 159 -10.73 9.39 -4.57
CA SER A 159 -12.04 9.61 -5.18
C SER A 159 -12.07 11.01 -5.78
N ASN A 160 -12.71 11.19 -6.93
CA ASN A 160 -12.92 12.49 -7.57
C ASN A 160 -13.72 13.51 -6.72
N TYR A 161 -14.10 13.14 -5.49
CA TYR A 161 -14.55 14.06 -4.45
C TYR A 161 -13.33 14.78 -3.84
N LEU A 162 -12.85 15.81 -4.56
CA LEU A 162 -11.96 16.87 -4.08
C LEU A 162 -10.64 16.39 -3.44
N VAL A 163 -9.53 16.63 -4.14
CA VAL A 163 -8.17 16.52 -3.60
C VAL A 163 -8.07 17.40 -2.33
N GLY A 164 -8.18 16.79 -1.15
CA GLY A 164 -8.22 17.50 0.13
C GLY A 164 -9.38 17.14 1.07
N VAL A 165 -10.43 16.46 0.59
CA VAL A 165 -11.50 15.91 1.43
C VAL A 165 -11.06 14.52 1.88
N GLY A 166 -11.12 14.25 3.18
CA GLY A 166 -10.54 13.06 3.81
C GLY A 166 -11.29 11.76 3.53
N ALA A 167 -11.42 11.40 2.25
CA ALA A 167 -11.99 10.15 1.79
C ALA A 167 -11.13 9.55 0.67
N ILE A 168 -10.22 8.65 1.04
CA ILE A 168 -9.30 7.95 0.15
C ILE A 168 -9.79 6.49 0.04
N PRO A 169 -10.84 6.20 -0.76
CA PRO A 169 -11.40 4.86 -0.89
C PRO A 169 -10.43 3.95 -1.65
N ASN A 170 -9.57 3.26 -0.91
CA ASN A 170 -8.61 2.31 -1.46
C ASN A 170 -8.78 0.93 -0.82
N SER A 171 -7.65 0.26 -0.63
CA SER A 171 -7.52 -1.12 -0.20
C SER A 171 -7.64 -1.29 1.30
N TYR A 172 -7.67 -0.23 2.11
CA TYR A 172 -7.74 -0.35 3.56
C TYR A 172 -9.01 0.29 4.09
N ARG A 173 -9.59 -0.30 5.13
CA ARG A 173 -10.83 0.16 5.75
C ARG A 173 -10.70 0.27 7.24
N PHE A 174 -11.10 1.40 7.79
CA PHE A 174 -11.17 1.59 9.23
C PHE A 174 -12.42 0.93 9.81
N ASN A 175 -12.29 0.27 10.95
CA ASN A 175 -13.41 -0.29 11.69
C ASN A 175 -14.17 0.84 12.38
N ALA A 176 -15.19 1.36 11.69
CA ALA A 176 -16.08 2.38 12.23
C ALA A 176 -17.19 1.78 13.09
N SER A 177 -17.30 0.45 13.25
CA SER A 177 -18.31 -0.16 14.15
C SER A 177 -18.08 0.24 15.62
N MET A 178 -16.83 0.57 15.99
CA MET A 178 -16.51 1.10 17.32
C MET A 178 -17.01 2.55 17.53
N GLN A 179 -17.50 3.18 16.47
CA GLN A 179 -17.99 4.55 16.41
C GLN A 179 -19.43 4.56 15.91
N ARG A 180 -20.38 4.77 16.81
CA ARG A 180 -21.81 4.76 16.45
C ARG A 180 -22.14 5.76 15.35
N VAL A 181 -22.91 5.33 14.35
CA VAL A 181 -23.39 6.18 13.25
C VAL A 181 -24.10 7.43 13.81
N GLY A 182 -23.73 8.59 13.29
CA GLY A 182 -24.33 9.88 13.65
C GLY A 182 -23.82 10.49 14.97
N GLN A 183 -23.02 9.76 15.75
CA GLN A 183 -22.32 10.30 16.93
C GLN A 183 -20.81 10.28 16.75
N GLU A 184 -20.24 9.33 16.00
CA GLU A 184 -18.80 9.28 15.63
C GLU A 184 -17.90 9.73 16.79
N LYS A 185 -18.08 9.08 17.96
CA LYS A 185 -17.33 9.40 19.18
C LYS A 185 -16.00 8.68 19.20
N ALA A 186 -14.95 9.41 19.52
CA ALA A 186 -13.62 8.83 19.62
C ALA A 186 -13.54 7.84 20.79
N VAL A 187 -12.90 6.71 20.54
CA VAL A 187 -12.68 5.66 21.54
C VAL A 187 -11.32 5.88 22.18
N ARG A 188 -11.21 5.80 23.50
CA ARG A 188 -9.91 5.84 24.17
C ARG A 188 -9.23 4.48 24.12
N MET A 189 -7.94 4.43 23.78
CA MET A 189 -7.15 3.21 23.76
C MET A 189 -7.26 2.42 25.08
N VAL A 190 -7.21 3.13 26.20
CA VAL A 190 -7.29 2.53 27.56
C VAL A 190 -8.66 1.93 27.89
N SER A 191 -9.72 2.30 27.16
CA SER A 191 -11.06 1.73 27.36
C SER A 191 -11.26 0.41 26.62
N ILE A 192 -10.29 -0.03 25.81
CA ILE A 192 -10.37 -1.25 25.01
C ILE A 192 -9.88 -2.43 25.87
N PRO A 193 -10.74 -3.39 26.26
CA PRO A 193 -10.34 -4.43 27.21
C PRO A 193 -9.32 -5.43 26.68
N SER A 194 -9.27 -5.62 25.34
CA SER A 194 -8.30 -6.50 24.68
C SER A 194 -7.77 -5.85 23.38
N PRO A 195 -6.82 -4.90 23.47
CA PRO A 195 -6.31 -4.17 22.30
C PRO A 195 -5.66 -5.08 21.24
N SER A 196 -5.10 -6.21 21.64
CA SER A 196 -4.55 -7.24 20.74
C SER A 196 -5.60 -8.10 20.04
N LYS A 197 -6.89 -7.91 20.34
CA LYS A 197 -7.99 -8.60 19.66
C LYS A 197 -8.86 -7.66 18.84
N LEU A 198 -8.93 -6.37 19.19
CA LEU A 198 -9.70 -5.39 18.43
C LEU A 198 -8.98 -5.06 17.13
N ILE A 199 -9.66 -5.27 16.01
CA ILE A 199 -9.17 -4.90 14.69
C ILE A 199 -9.57 -3.45 14.40
N LEU A 200 -8.57 -2.61 14.10
CA LEU A 200 -8.75 -1.20 13.72
C LEU A 200 -8.86 -1.00 12.22
N VAL A 201 -7.97 -1.63 11.44
CA VAL A 201 -7.92 -1.47 9.98
C VAL A 201 -7.84 -2.83 9.32
N VAL A 202 -8.62 -3.02 8.27
CA VAL A 202 -8.66 -4.26 7.49
C VAL A 202 -8.25 -3.99 6.04
N ASP A 203 -7.54 -4.94 5.43
CA ASP A 203 -7.40 -5.03 3.98
C ASP A 203 -8.77 -5.28 3.33
N GLY A 204 -9.32 -4.22 2.77
CA GLY A 204 -10.61 -4.15 2.10
C GLY A 204 -10.54 -4.12 0.58
N VAL A 205 -11.70 -4.24 -0.03
CA VAL A 205 -11.87 -4.07 -1.49
C VAL A 205 -12.27 -2.64 -1.81
N TRP A 206 -12.01 -2.17 -3.03
CA TRP A 206 -12.44 -0.83 -3.45
C TRP A 206 -13.99 -0.71 -3.46
N LYS A 207 -14.50 0.33 -2.80
CA LYS A 207 -15.91 0.75 -2.63
C LYS A 207 -15.96 2.23 -2.28
N SER A 208 -17.13 2.84 -2.29
CA SER A 208 -17.31 4.28 -2.06
C SER A 208 -16.89 4.78 -0.67
N TYR A 209 -16.93 3.95 0.37
CA TYR A 209 -16.56 4.34 1.73
C TYR A 209 -15.19 3.79 2.12
N HIS A 210 -14.40 4.53 2.90
CA HIS A 210 -13.09 4.09 3.39
C HIS A 210 -13.15 3.38 4.75
N HIS A 211 -14.34 2.99 5.20
CA HIS A 211 -14.55 2.33 6.49
C HIS A 211 -15.43 1.09 6.33
N VAL A 212 -15.49 0.30 7.39
CA VAL A 212 -16.41 -0.81 7.57
C VAL A 212 -17.16 -0.68 8.88
N ARG A 213 -18.44 -1.05 8.88
CA ARG A 213 -19.25 -1.07 10.10
C ARG A 213 -20.36 -2.11 10.09
N THR A 214 -20.75 -2.55 11.27
CA THR A 214 -21.85 -3.51 11.50
C THR A 214 -23.23 -2.88 11.38
N ASP A 215 -23.34 -1.58 11.66
CA ASP A 215 -24.57 -0.81 11.79
C ASP A 215 -24.88 0.06 10.56
N ASP A 216 -24.20 -0.15 9.43
CA ASP A 216 -24.49 0.60 8.19
C ASP A 216 -25.89 0.28 7.65
N VAL A 217 -26.63 1.34 7.34
CA VAL A 217 -27.97 1.28 6.75
C VAL A 217 -27.92 1.14 5.23
N VAL A 218 -26.83 1.60 4.61
CA VAL A 218 -26.55 1.40 3.18
C VAL A 218 -25.43 0.35 3.06
N ASP A 219 -25.45 -0.53 2.06
CA ASP A 219 -24.41 -1.58 1.89
C ASP A 219 -23.04 -1.01 1.46
N ALA A 220 -22.79 0.29 1.68
CA ALA A 220 -21.62 1.02 1.23
C ALA A 220 -20.38 0.82 2.13
N GLY A 221 -20.57 0.54 3.43
CA GLY A 221 -19.53 0.10 4.36
C GLY A 221 -19.94 -1.11 5.21
N LYS A 222 -21.08 -1.73 4.92
CA LYS A 222 -21.63 -2.81 5.76
C LYS A 222 -20.77 -4.06 5.79
N ILE A 223 -20.60 -4.62 6.98
CA ILE A 223 -19.99 -5.93 7.22
C ILE A 223 -20.83 -6.75 8.21
N SER A 224 -20.82 -8.06 8.05
CA SER A 224 -21.43 -9.02 8.97
C SER A 224 -20.75 -10.38 8.80
N PRO A 225 -20.98 -11.38 9.68
CA PRO A 225 -20.39 -12.72 9.50
C PRO A 225 -20.61 -13.29 8.09
N SER A 226 -21.76 -13.00 7.49
CA SER A 226 -22.14 -13.44 6.16
C SER A 226 -21.87 -12.42 5.05
N ASN A 227 -21.57 -11.16 5.37
CA ASN A 227 -21.30 -10.10 4.41
C ASN A 227 -19.83 -9.67 4.45
N THR A 228 -19.06 -10.14 3.47
CA THR A 228 -17.63 -9.84 3.29
C THR A 228 -17.37 -8.76 2.24
N ASN A 229 -18.40 -8.07 1.73
CA ASN A 229 -18.32 -7.25 0.51
C ASN A 229 -17.34 -6.07 0.59
N ASN A 230 -16.90 -5.70 1.79
CA ASN A 230 -15.95 -4.61 2.03
C ASN A 230 -14.55 -5.10 2.44
N VAL A 231 -14.33 -6.41 2.50
CA VAL A 231 -13.09 -7.04 2.99
C VAL A 231 -12.47 -7.87 1.88
N ALA A 232 -11.16 -7.77 1.69
CA ALA A 232 -10.45 -8.46 0.61
C ALA A 232 -10.13 -9.92 0.95
N THR A 233 -11.16 -10.72 1.23
CA THR A 233 -11.04 -12.11 1.72
C THR A 233 -10.33 -13.08 0.76
N THR A 234 -10.14 -12.69 -0.50
CA THR A 234 -9.48 -13.51 -1.53
C THR A 234 -8.03 -13.10 -1.82
N ARG A 235 -7.53 -12.00 -1.23
CA ARG A 235 -6.11 -11.61 -1.36
C ARG A 235 -5.23 -12.55 -0.54
N HIS A 236 -3.91 -12.42 -0.66
CA HIS A 236 -2.93 -12.99 0.28
C HIS A 236 -3.10 -14.49 0.57
N GLY A 237 -3.43 -15.26 -0.48
CA GLY A 237 -3.69 -16.69 -0.37
C GLY A 237 -5.02 -17.04 0.31
N GLY A 238 -6.07 -16.25 0.09
CA GLY A 238 -7.42 -16.46 0.65
C GLY A 238 -7.60 -15.92 2.07
N ALA A 239 -6.89 -14.83 2.40
CA ALA A 239 -6.92 -14.16 3.70
C ALA A 239 -6.73 -12.65 3.53
N ALA A 240 -7.01 -11.88 4.58
CA ALA A 240 -6.71 -10.44 4.62
C ALA A 240 -5.68 -10.15 5.71
N ASN A 241 -4.96 -9.03 5.58
CA ASN A 241 -4.16 -8.51 6.67
C ASN A 241 -5.00 -7.52 7.50
N TYR A 242 -4.80 -7.56 8.81
CA TYR A 242 -5.54 -6.77 9.79
C TYR A 242 -4.58 -6.08 10.73
N LEU A 243 -4.80 -4.80 10.97
CA LEU A 243 -4.13 -4.00 11.99
C LEU A 243 -4.97 -4.01 13.27
N PHE A 244 -4.33 -4.26 14.40
CA PHE A 244 -4.93 -4.31 15.72
C PHE A 244 -4.73 -3.03 16.51
N ALA A 245 -5.50 -2.87 17.59
CA ALA A 245 -5.46 -1.65 18.40
C ALA A 245 -4.15 -1.47 19.17
N ASP A 246 -3.44 -2.54 19.50
CA ASP A 246 -2.06 -2.47 20.01
C ASP A 246 -1.00 -2.16 18.93
N GLY A 247 -1.41 -2.05 17.67
CA GLY A 247 -0.56 -1.77 16.52
C GLY A 247 0.15 -2.98 15.89
N HIS A 248 -0.12 -4.23 16.32
CA HIS A 248 0.37 -5.39 15.57
C HIS A 248 -0.46 -5.67 14.32
N VAL A 249 0.11 -6.44 13.39
CA VAL A 249 -0.55 -6.82 12.15
C VAL A 249 -0.55 -8.34 12.04
N GLU A 250 -1.68 -8.90 11.64
CA GLU A 250 -1.83 -10.33 11.42
C GLU A 250 -2.62 -10.62 10.16
N ARG A 251 -2.28 -11.74 9.50
CA ARG A 251 -3.04 -12.28 8.38
C ARG A 251 -4.06 -13.30 8.89
N LEU A 252 -5.35 -13.03 8.70
CA LEU A 252 -6.45 -13.87 9.19
C LEU A 252 -7.45 -14.18 8.07
N LYS A 253 -8.18 -15.30 8.20
CA LYS A 253 -9.36 -15.52 7.37
C LYS A 253 -10.54 -14.74 7.97
N TRP A 254 -11.54 -14.44 7.16
CA TRP A 254 -12.72 -13.70 7.61
C TRP A 254 -13.47 -14.37 8.77
N GLN A 255 -13.52 -15.70 8.75
CA GLN A 255 -14.16 -16.46 9.82
C GLN A 255 -13.46 -16.23 11.16
N ASP A 256 -12.17 -15.90 11.13
CA ASP A 256 -11.34 -15.69 12.31
C ASP A 256 -11.45 -14.25 12.88
N THR A 257 -12.33 -13.39 12.34
CA THR A 257 -12.45 -11.96 12.71
C THR A 257 -13.80 -11.56 13.30
N TRP A 258 -14.59 -12.52 13.80
CA TRP A 258 -15.94 -12.25 14.34
C TRP A 258 -16.22 -12.85 15.73
N ASN A 259 -15.20 -13.12 16.54
CA ASN A 259 -15.43 -13.66 17.89
C ASN A 259 -15.63 -12.55 18.91
N ASN A 260 -16.89 -12.30 19.21
CA ASN A 260 -17.29 -11.33 20.24
C ASN A 260 -17.30 -11.93 21.66
N SER A 261 -16.80 -13.16 21.83
CA SER A 261 -16.75 -13.86 23.13
C SER A 261 -15.44 -13.60 23.88
N ALA A 262 -14.54 -12.78 23.32
CA ALA A 262 -13.34 -12.35 24.04
C ALA A 262 -13.74 -11.59 25.31
N PRO A 263 -13.11 -11.87 26.47
CA PRO A 263 -13.43 -11.17 27.71
C PRO A 263 -13.35 -9.65 27.54
N GLY A 264 -14.48 -8.96 27.77
CA GLY A 264 -14.58 -7.51 27.63
C GLY A 264 -14.71 -6.98 26.19
N ALA A 265 -14.80 -7.83 25.16
CA ALA A 265 -15.14 -7.35 23.83
C ALA A 265 -16.57 -6.80 23.80
N ASP A 266 -16.76 -5.62 23.22
CA ASP A 266 -18.10 -5.12 22.86
C ASP A 266 -18.51 -5.76 21.52
N PRO A 267 -19.56 -6.61 21.51
CA PRO A 267 -20.01 -7.27 20.29
C PRO A 267 -20.47 -6.30 19.20
N SER A 268 -20.92 -5.10 19.57
CA SER A 268 -21.37 -4.09 18.62
C SER A 268 -20.23 -3.52 17.77
N TRP A 269 -18.99 -3.60 18.26
CA TRP A 269 -17.79 -3.12 17.56
C TRP A 269 -17.30 -4.07 16.46
N GLY A 270 -17.98 -5.21 16.27
CA GLY A 270 -17.84 -6.07 15.10
C GLY A 270 -16.53 -6.86 15.03
N LEU A 271 -15.48 -6.25 14.48
CA LEU A 271 -14.24 -6.94 14.12
C LEU A 271 -13.36 -7.24 15.33
N TRP A 272 -13.41 -8.50 15.78
CA TRP A 272 -12.60 -9.03 16.86
C TRP A 272 -11.98 -10.36 16.45
N ARG A 273 -10.67 -10.52 16.68
CA ARG A 273 -9.95 -11.79 16.46
C ARG A 273 -10.48 -12.89 17.37
N GLN A 274 -10.68 -14.09 16.80
CA GLN A 274 -11.05 -15.31 17.54
C GLN A 274 -10.02 -15.74 18.58
#